data_AF-A0A7V9F9K7-F1
#
_entry.id   AF-A0A7V9F9K7-F1
#
_cell.length_a   1.000
_cell.length_b   1.000
_cell.length_c   1.000
_cell.angle_alpha   90.00
_cell.angle_beta   90.00
_cell.angle_gamma   90.00
#
_symmetry.space_group_name_H-M   'P 1'
#
loop_
_entity.id
_entity.type
_entity.pdbx_description
1 polymer ?
#
loop_
_entity_poly.entity_id
_entity_poly.type
_entity_poly.pdbx_seq_one_letter_code
_entity_poly.pdbx_strand_id
1 'polypeptide(L)'
;MSRNQRFDPSINYYAVLDVSLDASREEITRTYRALMRLTHPDNFNEPLARQKAEERTKLINAAYTVLSRPDIRKEYDQIMRRRLMADVVMQRYTGSMPGRPTQVERQRRPPSAQTVRAQRKAYKSAVWQLMLTTAAVVFGLIVVIIVSVLVINGLQTVF
;
A
#
# COMPACT_ATOMS: atom_id res chain seq x y z
N MET A 1 10.67 32.54 -10.97
CA MET A 1 11.94 31.78 -10.95
C MET A 1 11.68 30.38 -10.41
N SER A 2 11.18 29.46 -11.25
CA SER A 2 10.94 28.07 -10.82
C SER A 2 12.27 27.34 -10.74
N ARG A 3 12.69 27.08 -9.51
CA ARG A 3 13.88 26.33 -9.11
C ARG A 3 13.90 25.00 -9.88
N ASN A 4 14.97 24.74 -10.64
CA ASN A 4 15.22 23.46 -11.33
C ASN A 4 15.15 22.31 -10.31
N GLN A 5 13.96 21.76 -10.09
CA GLN A 5 13.72 20.72 -9.10
C GLN A 5 14.13 19.39 -9.74
N ARG A 6 15.39 19.02 -9.55
CA ARG A 6 15.98 17.78 -10.07
C ARG A 6 15.31 16.52 -9.51
N PHE A 7 14.62 16.66 -8.38
CA PHE A 7 13.89 15.60 -7.70
C PHE A 7 12.94 16.18 -6.63
N ASP A 8 11.95 15.39 -6.22
CA ASP A 8 10.99 15.73 -5.18
C ASP A 8 11.53 15.30 -3.80
N PRO A 9 11.81 16.23 -2.86
CA PRO A 9 12.34 15.89 -1.55
C PRO A 9 11.29 15.24 -0.62
N SER A 10 10.01 15.27 -0.95
CA SER A 10 8.95 14.64 -0.15
C SER A 10 8.90 13.12 -0.36
N ILE A 11 9.38 12.64 -1.52
CA ILE A 11 9.32 11.24 -1.93
C ILE A 11 10.58 10.50 -1.47
N ASN A 12 10.41 9.31 -0.90
CA ASN A 12 11.50 8.40 -0.59
C ASN A 12 11.79 7.46 -1.77
N TYR A 13 12.77 7.80 -2.62
CA TYR A 13 13.10 7.02 -3.81
C TYR A 13 13.68 5.64 -3.51
N TYR A 14 14.37 5.47 -2.38
CA TYR A 14 14.83 4.16 -1.92
C TYR A 14 13.64 3.24 -1.63
N ALA A 15 12.61 3.78 -0.97
CA ALA A 15 11.38 3.04 -0.71
C ALA A 15 10.57 2.75 -1.99
N VAL A 16 10.60 3.65 -2.98
CA VAL A 16 9.92 3.40 -4.28
C VAL A 16 10.55 2.20 -5.00
N LEU A 17 11.88 2.08 -4.97
CA LEU A 17 12.59 0.94 -5.54
C LEU A 17 12.70 -0.25 -4.60
N ASP A 18 12.16 -0.16 -3.38
CA ASP A 18 12.24 -1.20 -2.35
C ASP A 18 13.67 -1.68 -2.07
N VAL A 19 14.59 -0.73 -1.91
CA VAL A 19 16.01 -0.98 -1.65
C VAL A 19 16.48 -0.20 -0.43
N SER A 20 17.57 -0.67 0.20
CA SER A 20 18.20 0.03 1.31
C SER A 20 18.85 1.35 0.88
N LEU A 21 19.00 2.30 1.80
CA LEU A 21 19.80 3.53 1.60
C LEU A 21 21.25 3.21 1.21
N ASP A 22 21.77 2.09 1.70
CA ASP A 22 23.13 1.60 1.41
C ASP A 22 23.22 0.77 0.13
N ALA A 23 22.12 0.61 -0.62
CA ALA A 23 22.07 -0.24 -1.82
C ALA A 23 23.11 0.17 -2.87
N SER A 24 23.72 -0.84 -3.48
CA SER A 24 24.71 -0.64 -4.54
C SER A 24 24.03 -0.20 -5.85
N ARG A 25 24.81 0.35 -6.80
CA ARG A 25 24.27 0.78 -8.11
C ARG A 25 23.72 -0.41 -8.90
N GLU A 26 24.37 -1.55 -8.79
CA GLU A 26 23.97 -2.81 -9.42
C GLU A 26 22.64 -3.30 -8.86
N GLU A 27 22.46 -3.22 -7.54
CA GLU A 27 21.20 -3.56 -6.87
C GLU A 27 20.06 -2.64 -7.31
N ILE A 28 20.27 -1.32 -7.30
CA ILE A 28 19.30 -0.33 -7.80
C ILE A 28 18.88 -0.65 -9.24
N THR A 29 19.85 -0.96 -10.12
CA THR A 29 19.58 -1.28 -11.53
C THR A 29 18.83 -2.60 -11.67
N ARG A 30 19.17 -3.61 -10.87
CA ARG A 30 18.52 -4.92 -10.88
C ARG A 30 17.06 -4.79 -10.45
N THR A 31 16.80 -4.11 -9.34
CA THR A 31 15.44 -3.94 -8.80
C THR A 31 14.58 -3.08 -9.71
N TYR A 32 15.14 -2.01 -10.30
CA TYR A 32 14.47 -1.23 -11.34
C TYR A 32 13.98 -2.11 -12.50
N ARG A 33 14.86 -2.95 -13.07
CA ARG A 33 14.47 -3.87 -14.16
C ARG A 33 13.42 -4.89 -13.74
N ALA A 34 13.46 -5.36 -12.50
CA ALA A 34 12.44 -6.26 -11.96
C ALA A 34 11.08 -5.54 -11.84
N LEU A 35 11.05 -4.37 -11.23
CA LEU A 35 9.83 -3.58 -11.02
C LEU A 35 9.19 -3.13 -12.34
N MET A 36 9.99 -2.73 -13.33
CA MET A 36 9.47 -2.34 -14.63
C MET A 36 8.75 -3.48 -15.36
N ARG A 37 9.24 -4.72 -15.23
CA ARG A 37 8.56 -5.89 -15.81
C ARG A 37 7.24 -6.21 -15.13
N LEU A 38 7.14 -5.96 -13.82
CA LEU A 38 5.93 -6.22 -13.05
C LEU A 38 4.87 -5.12 -13.22
N THR A 39 5.31 -3.87 -13.37
CA THR A 39 4.45 -2.69 -13.32
C THR A 39 4.09 -2.14 -14.70
N HIS A 40 4.54 -2.77 -15.79
CA HIS A 40 4.25 -2.28 -17.15
C HIS A 40 2.73 -2.24 -17.41
N PRO A 41 2.17 -1.14 -17.94
CA PRO A 41 0.73 -1.00 -18.16
C PRO A 41 0.16 -2.09 -19.09
N ASP A 42 0.96 -2.61 -20.02
CA ASP A 42 0.54 -3.70 -20.93
C ASP A 42 0.21 -5.01 -20.23
N ASN A 43 0.64 -5.20 -18.97
CA ASN A 43 0.27 -6.37 -18.18
C ASN A 43 -1.16 -6.29 -17.62
N PHE A 44 -1.83 -5.14 -17.75
CA PHE A 44 -3.13 -4.87 -17.15
C PHE A 44 -4.17 -4.56 -18.21
N ASN A 45 -5.27 -5.31 -18.20
CA ASN A 45 -6.37 -5.10 -19.15
C ASN A 45 -7.40 -4.09 -18.63
N GLU A 46 -7.50 -3.92 -17.31
CA GLU A 46 -8.46 -3.02 -16.67
C GLU A 46 -8.00 -1.56 -16.74
N PRO A 47 -8.85 -0.59 -17.15
CA PRO A 47 -8.47 0.82 -17.30
C PRO A 47 -7.92 1.45 -16.01
N LEU A 48 -8.57 1.18 -14.87
CA LEU A 48 -8.14 1.67 -13.55
C LEU A 48 -6.80 1.05 -13.12
N ALA A 49 -6.56 -0.22 -13.47
CA ALA A 49 -5.30 -0.88 -13.15
C ALA A 49 -4.16 -0.33 -14.03
N ARG A 50 -4.42 -0.06 -15.31
CA ARG A 50 -3.47 0.61 -16.21
C ARG A 50 -3.07 1.98 -15.70
N GLN A 51 -4.02 2.80 -15.27
CA GLN A 51 -3.72 4.13 -14.74
C GLN A 51 -2.81 4.05 -13.50
N LYS A 52 -3.11 3.14 -12.57
CA LYS A 52 -2.28 2.91 -11.38
C LYS A 52 -0.87 2.40 -11.75
N ALA A 53 -0.79 1.51 -12.72
CA ALA A 53 0.48 1.00 -13.24
C ALA A 53 1.32 2.10 -13.88
N GLU A 54 0.69 3.01 -14.62
CA GLU A 54 1.35 4.17 -15.23
C GLU A 54 1.90 5.13 -14.16
N GLU A 55 1.09 5.49 -13.16
CA GLU A 55 1.53 6.33 -12.04
C GLU A 55 2.70 5.71 -11.28
N ARG A 56 2.62 4.41 -10.99
CA ARG A 56 3.69 3.71 -10.30
C ARG A 56 4.95 3.60 -11.15
N THR A 57 4.82 3.37 -12.45
CA THR A 57 5.93 3.37 -13.40
C THR A 57 6.62 4.73 -13.46
N LYS A 58 5.86 5.84 -13.46
CA LYS A 58 6.42 7.21 -13.38
C LYS A 58 7.28 7.40 -12.13
N LEU A 59 6.80 6.94 -10.98
CA LEU A 59 7.55 7.00 -9.71
C LEU A 59 8.83 6.16 -9.75
N ILE A 60 8.76 4.94 -10.28
CA ILE A 60 9.92 4.04 -10.42
C ILE A 60 10.99 4.67 -11.33
N ASN A 61 10.58 5.26 -12.46
CA ASN A 61 11.48 5.96 -13.37
C ASN A 61 12.15 7.15 -12.70
N ALA A 62 11.38 7.99 -12.00
CA ALA A 62 11.92 9.12 -11.26
C ALA A 62 12.93 8.68 -10.20
N ALA A 63 12.61 7.62 -9.44
CA ALA A 63 13.52 7.05 -8.44
C ALA A 63 14.83 6.58 -9.08
N TYR A 64 14.75 5.87 -10.20
CA TYR A 64 15.93 5.39 -10.90
C TYR A 64 16.77 6.55 -11.47
N THR A 65 16.16 7.59 -12.04
CA THR A 65 16.90 8.77 -12.55
C THR A 65 17.73 9.45 -11.45
N VAL A 66 17.17 9.55 -10.25
CA VAL A 66 17.85 10.17 -9.09
C VAL A 66 18.95 9.26 -8.54
N LEU A 67 18.65 7.98 -8.32
CA LEU A 67 19.54 7.06 -7.61
C LEU A 67 20.62 6.43 -8.50
N SER A 68 20.42 6.35 -9.82
CA SER A 68 21.40 5.77 -10.76
C SER A 68 22.60 6.70 -11.04
N ARG A 69 22.44 8.00 -10.79
CA ARG A 69 23.41 9.06 -11.06
C ARG A 69 24.13 9.45 -9.77
N PRO A 70 25.47 9.28 -9.68
CA PRO A 70 26.21 9.48 -8.43
C PRO A 70 26.19 10.94 -7.95
N ASP A 71 26.18 11.91 -8.88
CA ASP A 71 26.08 13.33 -8.60
C ASP A 71 24.74 13.69 -7.93
N ILE A 72 23.63 13.21 -8.50
CA ILE A 72 22.29 13.50 -8.00
C ILE A 72 21.99 12.69 -6.72
N ARG A 73 22.38 11.41 -6.68
CA ARG A 73 22.22 10.56 -5.50
C ARG A 73 22.89 11.18 -4.27
N LYS A 74 24.11 11.71 -4.42
CA LYS A 74 24.83 12.36 -3.32
C LYS A 74 24.08 13.57 -2.77
N GLU A 75 23.49 14.39 -3.63
CA GLU A 75 22.67 15.55 -3.22
C GLU A 75 21.41 15.10 -2.48
N TYR A 76 20.74 14.08 -3.00
CA TYR A 76 19.57 13.47 -2.38
C TYR A 76 19.89 12.88 -1.00
N ASP A 77 20.99 12.14 -0.88
CA ASP A 77 21.44 11.51 0.37
C ASP A 77 21.75 12.55 1.45
N GLN A 78 22.32 13.70 1.08
CA GLN A 78 22.57 14.80 2.02
C GLN A 78 21.26 15.39 2.55
N ILE A 79 20.27 15.58 1.70
CA ILE A 79 18.95 16.06 2.10
C ILE A 79 18.28 15.04 3.01
N MET A 80 18.32 13.76 2.65
CA MET A 80 17.69 12.70 3.43
C MET A 80 18.35 12.54 4.80
N ARG A 81 19.69 12.58 4.86
CA ARG A 81 20.45 12.59 6.12
C ARG A 81 20.13 13.80 6.97
N ARG A 82 20.03 15.00 6.39
CA ARG A 82 19.63 16.21 7.12
C ARG A 82 18.23 16.08 7.71
N ARG A 83 17.30 15.49 6.98
CA ARG A 83 15.92 15.26 7.43
C ARG A 83 15.88 14.29 8.62
N LEU A 84 16.57 13.16 8.50
CA LEU A 84 16.73 12.19 9.59
C LEU A 84 17.39 12.83 10.82
N MET A 85 18.42 13.65 10.62
CA MET A 85 19.09 14.37 11.72
C MET A 85 18.16 15.40 12.36
N ALA A 86 17.38 16.15 11.58
CA ALA A 86 16.40 17.09 12.13
C ALA A 86 15.38 16.38 13.04
N ASP A 87 14.88 15.22 12.62
CA ASP A 87 13.95 14.43 13.41
C ASP A 87 14.60 13.90 14.72
N VAL A 88 15.80 13.32 14.61
CA VAL A 88 16.55 12.80 15.78
C VAL A 88 16.91 13.91 16.77
N VAL A 89 17.36 15.05 16.27
CA VAL A 89 17.74 16.21 17.07
C VAL A 89 16.52 16.82 17.75
N MET A 90 15.40 16.98 17.02
CA MET A 90 14.13 17.43 17.60
C MET A 90 13.61 16.47 18.67
N GLN A 91 13.78 15.16 18.50
CA GLN A 91 13.41 14.17 19.51
C GLN A 91 14.22 14.34 20.80
N ARG A 92 15.52 14.64 20.70
CA ARG A 92 16.37 14.93 21.87
C ARG A 92 16.02 16.27 22.54
N TYR A 93 15.65 17.30 21.77
CA TYR A 93 15.22 18.58 22.34
C TYR A 93 13.84 18.49 23.01
N THR A 94 12.90 17.73 22.44
CA THR A 94 11.56 17.52 23.03
C THR A 94 11.57 16.53 24.19
N GLY A 95 12.61 15.69 24.32
CA GLY A 95 12.80 14.76 25.43
C GLY A 95 13.23 15.40 26.76
N SER A 96 13.65 16.67 26.76
CA SER A 96 14.26 17.33 27.93
C SER A 96 13.53 18.59 28.42
N MET A 97 12.28 18.84 28.00
CA MET A 97 11.48 19.95 28.55
C MET A 97 10.80 19.51 29.86
N PRO A 98 11.17 20.05 31.04
CA PRO A 98 10.44 19.81 32.26
C PRO A 98 9.11 20.59 32.17
N GLY A 99 7.98 19.87 32.20
CA GLY A 99 6.67 20.47 32.46
C GLY A 99 5.71 20.66 31.28
N ARG A 100 5.98 20.13 30.08
CA ARG A 100 4.97 20.11 29.00
C ARG A 100 4.50 18.67 28.76
N PRO A 101 3.26 18.29 29.10
CA PRO A 101 2.76 16.97 28.73
C PRO A 101 2.80 16.87 27.20
N THR A 102 3.65 15.97 26.70
CA THR A 102 3.73 15.66 25.28
C THR A 102 2.35 15.15 24.83
N GLN A 103 1.81 15.69 23.74
CA GLN A 103 0.54 15.21 23.17
C GLN A 103 0.56 13.70 22.86
N VAL A 104 1.77 13.12 22.69
CA VAL A 104 2.01 11.70 22.52
C VAL A 104 1.51 10.87 23.72
N GLU A 105 1.50 11.41 24.94
CA GLU A 105 1.02 10.71 26.13
C GLU A 105 -0.51 10.64 26.20
N ARG A 106 -1.24 11.62 25.63
CA ARG A 106 -2.70 11.56 25.54
C ARG A 106 -3.19 10.42 24.64
N GLN A 107 -2.36 10.00 23.68
CA GLN A 107 -2.72 8.98 22.69
C GLN A 107 -2.36 7.56 23.13
N ARG A 108 -1.62 7.40 24.24
CA ARG A 108 -1.25 6.11 24.85
C ARG A 108 -2.21 5.61 25.92
N ARG A 109 -3.42 6.19 26.04
CA ARG A 109 -4.46 5.51 26.81
C ARG A 109 -4.91 4.29 26.01
N PRO A 110 -4.63 3.05 26.46
CA PRO A 110 -5.16 1.89 25.77
C PRO A 110 -6.68 2.03 25.72
N PRO A 111 -7.33 1.71 24.58
CA PRO A 111 -8.78 1.69 24.52
C PRO A 111 -9.28 0.86 25.70
N SER A 112 -10.16 1.44 26.52
CA SER A 112 -10.60 0.79 27.76
C SER A 112 -11.09 -0.62 27.44
N ALA A 113 -10.83 -1.58 28.33
CA ALA A 113 -11.22 -2.98 28.09
C ALA A 113 -12.71 -3.13 27.71
N GLN A 114 -13.54 -2.16 28.10
CA GLN A 114 -14.94 -2.03 27.70
C GLN A 114 -15.12 -1.72 26.20
N THR A 115 -14.38 -0.78 25.61
CA THR A 115 -14.51 -0.44 24.18
C THR A 115 -13.98 -1.56 23.29
N VAL A 116 -12.88 -2.20 23.68
CA VAL A 116 -12.33 -3.37 22.95
C VAL A 116 -13.30 -4.56 22.99
N ARG A 117 -13.95 -4.80 24.14
CA ARG A 117 -14.97 -5.86 24.29
C ARG A 117 -16.25 -5.55 23.50
N ALA A 118 -16.70 -4.30 23.49
CA ALA A 118 -17.87 -3.86 22.72
C ALA A 118 -17.65 -4.02 21.22
N GLN A 119 -16.49 -3.60 20.71
CA GLN A 119 -16.13 -3.74 19.29
C GLN A 119 -16.05 -5.21 18.83
N ARG A 120 -15.47 -6.10 19.65
CA ARG A 120 -15.40 -7.53 19.34
C ARG A 120 -16.78 -8.19 19.23
N LYS A 121 -17.78 -7.76 20.01
CA LYS A 121 -19.15 -8.29 19.93
C LYS A 121 -19.87 -7.81 18.67
N ALA A 122 -19.75 -6.52 18.36
CA ALA A 122 -20.39 -5.92 17.18
C ALA A 122 -19.81 -6.47 15.86
N TYR A 123 -18.49 -6.69 15.78
CA TYR A 123 -17.86 -7.28 14.60
C TYR A 123 -18.27 -8.74 14.37
N LYS A 124 -18.37 -9.53 15.45
CA LYS A 124 -18.77 -10.95 15.33
C LYS A 124 -20.19 -11.13 14.80
N SER A 125 -21.15 -10.28 15.20
CA SER A 125 -22.53 -10.39 14.71
C SER A 125 -22.69 -9.90 13.27
N ALA A 126 -22.01 -8.82 12.89
CA ALA A 126 -22.08 -8.28 11.52
C ALA A 126 -21.46 -9.24 10.49
N VAL A 127 -20.32 -9.85 10.82
CA VAL A 127 -19.68 -10.84 9.94
C VAL A 127 -20.51 -12.12 9.84
N TRP A 128 -21.11 -12.60 10.93
CA TRP A 128 -22.01 -13.76 10.88
C TRP A 128 -23.25 -13.51 10.03
N GLN A 129 -23.84 -12.32 10.11
CA GLN A 129 -24.99 -11.95 9.27
C GLN A 129 -24.62 -11.86 7.78
N LEU A 130 -23.47 -11.27 7.45
CA LEU A 130 -23.00 -11.19 6.05
C LEU A 130 -22.67 -12.58 5.47
N MET A 131 -22.14 -13.48 6.28
CA MET A 131 -21.86 -14.86 5.85
C MET A 131 -23.15 -15.67 5.66
N LEU A 132 -24.15 -15.49 6.53
CA LEU A 132 -25.43 -16.19 6.42
C LEU A 132 -26.22 -15.75 5.18
N THR A 133 -26.26 -14.43 4.90
CA THR A 133 -26.97 -13.90 3.73
C THR A 133 -26.30 -14.31 2.42
N THR A 134 -24.97 -14.25 2.35
CA THR A 134 -24.24 -14.69 1.15
C THR A 134 -24.40 -16.19 0.92
N ALA A 135 -24.34 -17.03 1.96
CA ALA A 135 -24.58 -18.47 1.85
C ALA A 135 -26.00 -18.81 1.34
N ALA A 136 -27.03 -18.11 1.81
CA ALA A 136 -28.41 -18.31 1.37
C ALA A 136 -28.62 -17.95 -0.11
N VAL A 137 -28.03 -16.85 -0.58
CA VAL A 137 -28.10 -16.44 -1.99
C VAL A 137 -27.41 -17.46 -2.89
N VAL A 138 -26.19 -17.91 -2.51
CA VAL A 138 -25.45 -18.91 -3.28
C VAL A 138 -26.21 -20.24 -3.33
N PHE A 139 -26.79 -20.69 -2.22
CA PHE A 139 -27.60 -21.90 -2.19
C PHE A 139 -28.83 -21.80 -3.10
N GLY A 140 -29.55 -20.67 -3.06
CA GLY A 140 -30.68 -20.42 -3.95
C GLY A 140 -30.29 -20.48 -5.43
N LEU A 141 -29.17 -19.85 -5.81
CA LEU A 141 -28.65 -19.92 -7.18
C LEU A 141 -28.30 -21.35 -7.60
N ILE A 142 -27.69 -22.14 -6.72
CA ILE A 142 -27.36 -23.54 -6.99
C ILE A 142 -28.63 -24.37 -7.22
N VAL A 143 -29.66 -24.20 -6.39
CA VAL A 143 -30.93 -24.93 -6.55
C VAL A 143 -31.60 -24.58 -7.88
N VAL A 144 -31.62 -23.30 -8.27
CA VAL A 144 -32.16 -22.86 -9.56
C VAL A 144 -31.41 -23.49 -10.73
N ILE A 145 -30.07 -23.54 -10.66
CA ILE A 145 -29.25 -24.18 -11.68
C ILE A 145 -29.55 -25.68 -11.77
N ILE A 146 -29.65 -26.37 -10.64
CA ILE A 146 -29.95 -27.82 -10.61
C ILE A 146 -31.33 -28.11 -11.21
N VAL A 147 -32.37 -27.35 -10.82
CA VAL A 147 -33.72 -27.52 -11.36
C VAL A 147 -33.74 -27.24 -12.86
N SER A 148 -33.06 -26.17 -13.31
CA SER A 148 -32.93 -25.85 -14.74
C SER A 148 -32.29 -27.00 -15.52
N VAL A 149 -31.17 -27.55 -15.04
CA VAL A 149 -30.49 -28.69 -15.67
C VAL A 149 -31.38 -29.95 -15.68
N LEU A 150 -32.13 -30.20 -14.61
CA LEU A 150 -33.02 -31.36 -14.53
C LEU A 150 -34.21 -31.26 -15.49
N VAL A 151 -34.79 -30.07 -15.65
CA VAL A 151 -35.85 -29.81 -16.65
C VAL A 151 -35.32 -29.96 -18.07
N ILE A 152 -34.13 -29.43 -18.35
CA ILE A 152 -33.50 -29.54 -19.68
C ILE A 152 -33.20 -31.02 -20.02
N ASN A 153 -32.63 -31.78 -19.08
CA ASN A 153 -32.33 -33.21 -19.29
C ASN A 153 -33.60 -34.08 -19.38
N GLY A 154 -34.65 -33.73 -18.62
CA GLY A 154 -35.96 -34.40 -18.70
C GLY A 154 -36.64 -34.18 -20.05
N LEU A 155 -36.47 -33.00 -20.66
CA LEU A 155 -36.99 -32.72 -22.00
C LEU A 155 -36.23 -33.49 -23.10
N GLN A 156 -34.93 -33.75 -22.94
CA GLN A 156 -34.15 -34.50 -23.93
C GLN A 156 -34.36 -36.02 -23.91
N THR A 157 -34.98 -36.57 -22.87
CA THR A 157 -35.21 -38.03 -22.73
C THR A 157 -36.58 -38.49 -23.21
N VAL A 158 -37.46 -37.56 -23.59
CA VAL A 158 -38.86 -37.81 -24.00
C VAL A 158 -39.09 -37.54 -25.50
N PHE A 159 -38.05 -37.18 -26.25
CA PHE A 159 -38.02 -37.11 -27.72
C PHE A 159 -37.03 -38.13 -28.26
#